data_AF-A0A9P5HBC9-F1
#
_entry.id   AF-A0A9P5HBC9-F1
#
_cell.length_a   1.000
_cell.length_b   1.000
_cell.length_c   1.000
_cell.angle_alpha   90.00
_cell.angle_beta   90.00
_cell.angle_gamma   90.00
#
_symmetry.space_group_name_H-M   'P 1'
#
loop_
_entity.id
_entity.type
_entity.pdbx_description
1 polymer ?
#
loop_
_entity_poly.entity_id
_entity_poly.type
_entity_poly.pdbx_seq_one_letter_code
_entity_poly.pdbx_strand_id
1 'polypeptide(L)'
;MAPKRPVETAESAPEAKKAKHGFRVGPENLPDGPWRRKVTKIKKDLIHKAKVKKAYAKIKAREQQPGPDVKSGGDDEAQEEKKQADKVEEKIHPARQLMLADEEKAEENSGSREDAERHGDGHRRRTRRPGYYDKQLQQAEEQRNEAEERAKEFQRRGEERERKMADRDRFKRAMAKTRDRDGKKKLGRESALLLDKVKRMISES
;
A
#
# COMPACT_ATOMS: atom_id res chain seq x y z
N MET A 1 47.83 -57.02 -3.42
CA MET A 1 46.60 -57.24 -2.62
C MET A 1 45.89 -55.91 -2.47
N ALA A 2 44.66 -55.79 -2.97
CA ALA A 2 43.93 -54.52 -3.00
C ALA A 2 43.40 -54.14 -1.60
N PRO A 3 43.48 -52.86 -1.20
CA PRO A 3 42.90 -52.40 0.07
C PRO A 3 41.36 -52.40 -0.01
N LYS A 4 40.72 -52.90 1.06
CA LYS A 4 39.26 -52.94 1.21
C LYS A 4 38.70 -51.50 1.16
N ARG A 5 37.69 -51.28 0.30
CA ARG A 5 36.96 -50.01 0.19
C ARG A 5 36.28 -49.67 1.54
N PRO A 6 36.31 -48.40 1.99
CA PRO A 6 35.53 -47.97 3.14
C PRO A 6 34.03 -48.04 2.79
N VAL A 7 33.24 -48.50 3.74
CA VAL A 7 31.79 -48.61 3.63
C VAL A 7 31.19 -47.19 3.66
N GLU A 8 30.77 -46.72 2.49
CA GLU A 8 29.87 -45.57 2.31
C GLU A 8 28.48 -45.94 2.85
N THR A 9 28.27 -45.87 4.16
CA THR A 9 26.93 -45.75 4.79
C THR A 9 27.04 -45.04 6.14
N ALA A 10 27.33 -43.74 6.07
CA ALA A 10 27.00 -42.80 7.16
C ALA A 10 25.86 -41.88 6.69
N GLU A 11 24.79 -42.47 6.15
CA GLU A 11 23.53 -41.76 5.97
C GLU A 11 22.85 -41.62 7.33
N SER A 12 22.93 -40.40 7.86
CA SER A 12 21.99 -39.78 8.79
C SER A 12 21.26 -40.72 9.75
N ALA A 13 21.77 -40.82 10.99
CA ALA A 13 20.98 -41.32 12.11
C ALA A 13 19.57 -40.70 12.10
N PRO A 14 18.49 -41.47 12.34
CA PRO A 14 17.15 -40.90 12.36
C PRO A 14 17.06 -39.93 13.54
N GLU A 15 17.00 -38.63 13.24
CA GLU A 15 16.77 -37.60 14.26
C GLU A 15 15.54 -38.00 15.08
N ALA A 16 15.73 -38.14 16.39
CA ALA A 16 14.67 -38.48 17.32
C ALA A 16 13.48 -37.53 17.08
N LYS A 17 12.34 -38.08 16.67
CA LYS A 17 11.14 -37.31 16.37
C LYS A 17 10.76 -36.53 17.62
N LYS A 18 10.97 -35.20 17.59
CA LYS A 18 10.59 -34.30 18.67
C LYS A 18 9.10 -34.51 18.94
N ALA A 19 8.73 -34.66 20.21
CA ALA A 19 7.35 -34.83 20.62
C ALA A 19 6.51 -33.70 19.99
N LYS A 20 5.51 -34.07 19.18
CA LYS A 20 4.60 -33.11 18.57
C LYS A 20 3.91 -32.36 19.71
N HIS A 21 4.19 -31.07 19.82
CA HIS A 21 3.52 -30.27 20.83
C HIS A 21 2.02 -30.31 20.54
N GLY A 22 1.22 -30.80 21.50
CA GLY A 22 -0.25 -30.75 21.40
C GLY A 22 -0.74 -29.31 21.17
N PHE A 23 -2.04 -29.15 20.84
CA PHE A 23 -2.65 -27.87 20.50
C PHE A 23 -2.36 -26.79 21.57
N ARG A 24 -1.36 -25.93 21.29
CA ARG A 24 -0.98 -24.82 22.15
C ARG A 24 -1.99 -23.69 21.95
N VAL A 25 -2.92 -23.55 22.89
CA VAL A 25 -3.79 -22.37 22.98
C VAL A 25 -3.01 -21.27 23.70
N GLY A 26 -2.04 -20.70 23.00
CA GLY A 26 -1.24 -19.56 23.47
C GLY A 26 -1.35 -18.40 22.49
N PRO A 27 -0.97 -17.17 22.90
CA PRO A 27 -1.06 -15.97 22.05
C PRO A 27 -0.32 -16.09 20.70
N GLU A 28 0.61 -17.02 20.57
CA GLU A 28 1.28 -17.41 19.32
C GLU A 28 0.36 -18.11 18.29
N ASN A 29 -0.65 -18.85 18.76
CA ASN A 29 -1.52 -19.70 17.93
C ASN A 29 -2.99 -19.23 17.91
N LEU A 30 -3.31 -18.16 18.65
CA LEU A 30 -4.56 -17.43 18.46
C LEU A 30 -4.51 -16.70 17.10
N PRO A 31 -5.65 -16.39 16.47
CA PRO A 31 -5.72 -15.49 15.33
C PRO A 31 -5.22 -14.10 15.75
N ASP A 32 -3.91 -13.95 15.82
CA ASP A 32 -3.25 -12.69 16.13
C ASP A 32 -3.68 -11.75 15.02
N GLY A 33 -4.40 -10.69 15.42
CA GLY A 33 -5.29 -9.96 14.52
C GLY A 33 -4.58 -9.49 13.24
N PRO A 34 -5.33 -9.16 12.17
CA PRO A 34 -4.76 -8.79 10.87
C PRO A 34 -3.60 -7.78 10.93
N TRP A 35 -3.64 -6.88 11.92
CA TRP A 35 -2.59 -5.90 12.19
C TRP A 35 -1.25 -6.50 12.67
N ARG A 36 -1.25 -7.45 13.60
CA ARG A 36 -0.02 -8.09 14.09
C ARG A 36 0.68 -8.87 12.98
N ARG A 37 -0.09 -9.58 12.14
CA ARG A 37 0.41 -10.27 10.93
C ARG A 37 1.02 -9.29 9.92
N LYS A 38 0.39 -8.12 9.71
CA LYS A 38 0.91 -7.07 8.84
C LYS A 38 2.22 -6.51 9.39
N VAL A 39 2.31 -6.22 10.68
CA VAL A 39 3.55 -5.72 11.32
C VAL A 39 4.68 -6.74 11.22
N THR A 40 4.42 -8.02 11.49
CA THR A 40 5.44 -9.07 11.38
C THR A 40 5.89 -9.28 9.94
N LYS A 41 4.98 -9.21 8.95
CA LYS A 41 5.30 -9.25 7.52
C LYS A 41 6.18 -8.06 7.12
N ILE A 42 5.78 -6.83 7.47
CA ILE A 42 6.55 -5.61 7.18
C ILE A 42 7.97 -5.73 7.77
N LYS A 43 8.10 -6.18 9.01
CA LYS A 43 9.41 -6.38 9.66
C LYS A 43 10.27 -7.41 8.92
N LYS A 44 9.69 -8.56 8.54
CA LYS A 44 10.39 -9.60 7.76
C LYS A 44 10.84 -9.06 6.39
N ASP A 45 9.98 -8.32 5.70
CA ASP A 45 10.27 -7.73 4.39
C ASP A 45 11.40 -6.69 4.46
N LEU A 46 11.41 -5.83 5.49
CA LEU A 46 12.48 -4.87 5.75
C LEU A 46 13.82 -5.56 5.99
N ILE A 47 13.83 -6.60 6.82
CA ILE A 47 15.04 -7.39 7.10
C ILE A 47 15.54 -8.06 5.82
N HIS A 48 14.64 -8.63 5.02
CA HIS A 48 15.01 -9.29 3.76
C HIS A 48 15.62 -8.29 2.76
N LYS A 49 14.97 -7.14 2.54
CA LYS A 49 15.49 -6.07 1.68
C LYS A 49 16.87 -5.60 2.12
N ALA A 50 17.09 -5.44 3.43
CA ALA A 50 18.40 -5.08 3.97
C ALA A 50 19.46 -6.16 3.71
N LYS A 51 19.12 -7.44 3.87
CA LYS A 51 20.02 -8.57 3.57
C LYS A 51 20.39 -8.62 2.08
N VAL A 52 19.40 -8.49 1.20
CA VAL A 52 19.61 -8.46 -0.26
C VAL A 52 20.52 -7.30 -0.64
N LYS A 53 20.26 -6.09 -0.13
CA LYS A 53 21.12 -4.92 -0.37
C LYS A 53 22.56 -5.13 0.12
N LYS A 54 22.75 -5.74 1.30
CA LYS A 54 24.10 -6.06 1.82
C LYS A 54 24.82 -7.08 0.94
N ALA A 55 24.13 -8.14 0.53
CA ALA A 55 24.70 -9.17 -0.36
C ALA A 55 25.05 -8.58 -1.73
N TYR A 56 24.16 -7.78 -2.31
CA TYR A 56 24.38 -7.10 -3.57
C TYR A 56 25.55 -6.12 -3.50
N ALA A 57 25.65 -5.31 -2.43
CA ALA A 57 26.78 -4.42 -2.22
C ALA A 57 28.11 -5.20 -2.12
N LYS A 58 28.11 -6.38 -1.49
CA LYS A 58 29.30 -7.24 -1.40
C LYS A 58 29.73 -7.80 -2.76
N ILE A 59 28.78 -8.25 -3.59
CA ILE A 59 29.06 -8.75 -4.94
C ILE A 59 29.57 -7.60 -5.82
N LYS A 60 28.87 -6.47 -5.81
CA LYS A 60 29.25 -5.28 -6.57
C LYS A 60 30.64 -4.76 -6.19
N ALA A 61 30.98 -4.75 -4.90
CA ALA A 61 32.33 -4.40 -4.46
C ALA A 61 33.38 -5.40 -4.97
N ARG A 62 33.09 -6.71 -4.99
CA ARG A 62 33.99 -7.73 -5.52
C ARG A 62 34.18 -7.60 -7.05
N GLU A 63 33.14 -7.25 -7.79
CA GLU A 63 33.20 -7.05 -9.24
C GLU A 63 33.89 -5.74 -9.64
N GLN A 64 33.77 -4.69 -8.82
CA GLN A 64 34.42 -3.39 -9.08
C GLN A 64 35.88 -3.35 -8.66
N GLN A 65 36.32 -4.27 -7.79
CA GLN A 65 37.74 -4.49 -7.57
C GLN A 65 38.25 -5.29 -8.78
N PRO A 66 39.18 -4.76 -9.60
CA PRO A 66 39.85 -5.57 -10.60
C PRO A 66 40.60 -6.67 -9.83
N GLY A 67 40.12 -7.91 -9.92
CA GLY A 67 40.83 -9.03 -9.31
C GLY A 67 42.23 -9.17 -9.91
N PRO A 68 43.24 -9.62 -9.14
CA PRO A 68 44.53 -9.99 -9.71
C PRO A 68 44.33 -11.18 -10.65
N ASP A 69 44.76 -10.98 -11.90
CA ASP A 69 45.16 -11.95 -12.91
C ASP A 69 44.86 -13.43 -12.58
N VAL A 70 43.75 -13.94 -13.09
CA VAL A 70 43.62 -15.37 -13.42
C VAL A 70 43.63 -15.46 -14.93
N LYS A 71 44.83 -15.75 -15.46
CA LYS A 71 45.09 -16.12 -16.86
C LYS A 71 44.06 -17.14 -17.36
N SER A 72 43.24 -16.73 -18.32
CA SER A 72 42.90 -17.54 -19.50
C SER A 72 42.79 -16.57 -20.68
N GLY A 73 43.63 -16.79 -21.67
CA GLY A 73 43.86 -15.88 -22.78
C GLY A 73 42.72 -15.84 -23.79
N GLY A 74 42.75 -14.76 -24.57
CA GLY A 74 41.87 -14.46 -25.68
C GLY A 74 42.24 -13.08 -26.20
N ASP A 75 43.31 -13.08 -27.00
CA ASP A 75 43.95 -11.95 -27.66
C ASP A 75 43.01 -11.06 -28.48
N ASP A 76 43.52 -9.85 -28.69
CA ASP A 76 43.05 -8.71 -29.45
C ASP A 76 42.61 -8.97 -30.91
N GLU A 77 41.72 -8.07 -31.33
CA GLU A 77 41.54 -7.46 -32.65
C GLU A 77 41.61 -8.30 -33.93
N ALA A 78 40.49 -8.33 -34.67
CA ALA A 78 40.52 -8.40 -36.13
C ALA A 78 39.27 -7.82 -36.80
N GLN A 79 39.53 -6.87 -37.70
CA GLN A 79 38.81 -6.54 -38.93
C GLN A 79 37.70 -5.48 -38.92
N GLU A 80 38.18 -4.26 -39.19
CA GLU A 80 37.59 -3.31 -40.10
C GLU A 80 37.09 -3.93 -41.45
N GLU A 81 36.03 -3.29 -41.93
CA GLU A 81 35.52 -3.20 -43.31
C GLU A 81 34.86 -4.41 -43.99
N LYS A 82 33.53 -4.29 -44.22
CA LYS A 82 32.94 -4.39 -45.58
C LYS A 82 31.51 -3.84 -45.66
N LYS A 83 31.42 -2.68 -46.31
CA LYS A 83 30.54 -2.35 -47.46
C LYS A 83 29.00 -2.46 -47.35
N GLN A 84 28.43 -1.29 -47.64
CA GLN A 84 27.34 -1.01 -48.59
C GLN A 84 25.88 -1.04 -48.09
N ALA A 85 25.34 0.19 -47.98
CA ALA A 85 24.14 0.66 -48.64
C ALA A 85 23.00 -0.35 -48.82
N ASP A 86 22.05 -0.32 -47.88
CA ASP A 86 20.65 -0.60 -48.17
C ASP A 86 19.80 0.58 -47.69
N LYS A 87 19.04 1.15 -48.64
CA LYS A 87 17.94 2.08 -48.39
C LYS A 87 16.87 1.35 -47.59
N VAL A 88 17.01 1.34 -46.26
CA VAL A 88 15.95 0.91 -45.36
C VAL A 88 15.30 2.17 -44.84
N GLU A 89 14.02 2.35 -45.16
CA GLU A 89 13.15 3.37 -44.59
C GLU A 89 13.44 3.49 -43.09
N GLU A 90 14.03 4.62 -42.68
CA GLU A 90 14.41 4.87 -41.30
C GLU A 90 13.14 4.87 -40.44
N LYS A 91 12.82 3.71 -39.85
CA LYS A 91 11.85 3.61 -38.77
C LYS A 91 12.38 4.47 -37.63
N ILE A 92 11.90 5.70 -37.56
CA ILE A 92 12.22 6.70 -36.56
C ILE A 92 12.16 6.02 -35.19
N HIS A 93 13.28 6.06 -34.45
CA HIS A 93 13.38 5.44 -33.12
C HIS A 93 12.22 5.96 -32.23
N PRO A 94 11.58 5.13 -31.39
CA PRO A 94 10.38 5.53 -30.63
C PRO A 94 10.59 6.81 -29.78
N ALA A 95 11.81 7.04 -29.31
CA ALA A 95 12.18 8.27 -28.60
C ALA A 95 12.09 9.53 -29.49
N ARG A 96 12.42 9.41 -30.79
CA ARG A 96 12.36 10.51 -31.76
C ARG A 96 10.93 10.75 -32.26
N GLN A 97 10.07 9.72 -32.27
CA GLN A 97 8.63 9.88 -32.52
C GLN A 97 7.93 10.67 -31.41
N LEU A 98 8.31 10.45 -30.15
CA LEU A 98 7.80 11.23 -29.01
C LEU A 98 8.19 12.71 -29.11
N MET A 99 9.43 13.01 -29.49
CA MET A 99 9.87 14.40 -29.70
C MET A 99 9.12 15.08 -30.85
N LEU A 100 8.94 14.38 -31.97
CA LEU A 100 8.20 14.93 -33.12
C LEU A 100 6.72 15.19 -32.77
N ALA A 101 6.09 14.31 -32.01
CA ALA A 101 4.71 14.50 -31.53
C ALA A 101 4.59 15.66 -30.53
N ASP A 102 5.60 15.86 -29.67
CA ASP A 102 5.64 17.00 -28.75
C ASP A 102 5.87 18.33 -29.49
N GLU A 103 6.69 18.33 -30.56
CA GLU A 103 6.91 19.50 -31.44
C GLU A 103 5.66 19.85 -32.25
N GLU A 104 5.00 18.87 -32.87
CA GLU A 104 3.77 19.07 -33.66
C GLU A 104 2.63 19.65 -32.80
N LYS A 105 2.49 19.17 -31.56
CA LYS A 105 1.52 19.69 -30.59
C LYS A 105 1.85 21.09 -30.10
N ALA A 106 3.13 21.45 -30.04
CA ALA A 106 3.56 22.80 -29.70
C ALA A 106 3.27 23.79 -30.84
N GLU A 107 3.43 23.36 -32.11
CA GLU A 107 3.13 24.18 -33.29
C GLU A 107 1.62 24.39 -33.48
N GLU A 108 0.80 23.36 -33.26
CA GLU A 108 -0.66 23.46 -33.36
C GLU A 108 -1.25 24.47 -32.36
N ASN A 109 -0.63 24.60 -31.18
CA ASN A 109 -1.03 25.56 -30.14
C ASN A 109 -0.53 26.99 -30.39
N SER A 110 0.27 27.21 -31.44
CA SER A 110 0.81 28.53 -31.83
C SER A 110 0.04 29.20 -33.00
N GLY A 111 -0.88 28.47 -33.63
CA GLY A 111 -1.62 28.89 -34.83
C GLY A 111 -2.84 29.79 -34.60
N SER A 112 -3.30 30.00 -33.37
CA SER A 112 -4.46 30.87 -33.08
C SER A 112 -4.06 32.35 -33.04
N ARG A 113 -4.03 32.98 -34.21
CA ARG A 113 -3.62 34.38 -34.45
C ARG A 113 -4.61 35.46 -33.95
N GLU A 114 -5.54 35.12 -33.06
CA GLU A 114 -6.54 36.06 -32.53
C GLU A 114 -6.34 36.43 -31.04
N ASP A 115 -5.40 35.80 -30.34
CA ASP A 115 -5.09 36.12 -28.93
C ASP A 115 -3.81 36.97 -28.73
N ALA A 116 -3.27 37.55 -29.80
CA ALA A 116 -2.00 38.29 -29.73
C ALA A 116 -2.10 39.65 -28.98
N GLU A 117 -3.30 40.19 -28.72
CA GLU A 117 -3.47 41.52 -28.11
C GLU A 117 -3.86 41.50 -26.62
N ARG A 118 -4.00 40.33 -25.97
CA ARG A 118 -4.22 40.21 -24.51
C ARG A 118 -3.09 39.52 -23.75
N HIS A 119 -1.99 39.20 -24.42
CA HIS A 119 -0.82 38.57 -23.80
C HIS A 119 0.39 39.52 -23.74
N GLY A 120 0.20 40.68 -23.11
CA GLY A 120 1.33 41.49 -22.63
C GLY A 120 2.12 40.70 -21.59
N ASP A 121 3.29 40.19 -21.97
CA ASP A 121 4.38 39.67 -21.12
C ASP A 121 3.99 38.78 -19.92
N GLY A 122 2.86 38.08 -20.00
CA GLY A 122 2.29 37.31 -18.89
C GLY A 122 2.72 35.84 -18.86
N HIS A 123 3.10 35.27 -20.02
CA HIS A 123 3.37 33.84 -20.12
C HIS A 123 4.74 33.38 -19.60
N ARG A 124 5.59 34.33 -19.16
CA ARG A 124 6.88 34.06 -18.52
C ARG A 124 6.86 34.21 -17.00
N ARG A 125 5.69 34.26 -16.35
CA ARG A 125 5.63 33.87 -14.93
C ARG A 125 5.86 32.37 -14.86
N ARG A 126 7.12 31.95 -15.04
CA ARG A 126 7.64 30.64 -14.63
C ARG A 126 6.97 30.36 -13.31
N THR A 127 6.14 29.31 -13.25
CA THR A 127 5.50 28.87 -12.02
C THR A 127 6.54 28.98 -10.92
N ARG A 128 6.28 29.85 -9.93
CA ARG A 128 7.27 30.16 -8.91
C ARG A 128 7.68 28.81 -8.32
N ARG A 129 8.97 28.47 -8.42
CA ARG A 129 9.49 27.24 -7.82
C ARG A 129 8.96 27.21 -6.37
N PRO A 130 8.31 26.12 -5.94
CA PRO A 130 7.81 26.01 -4.58
C PRO A 130 8.92 26.44 -3.62
N GLY A 131 8.61 27.39 -2.76
CA GLY A 131 9.47 27.81 -1.67
C GLY A 131 9.90 26.62 -0.83
N TYR A 132 11.00 26.78 -0.10
CA TYR A 132 11.60 25.72 0.70
C TYR A 132 10.60 25.05 1.68
N TYR A 133 9.63 25.83 2.18
CA TYR A 133 8.61 25.39 3.13
C TYR A 133 7.25 25.06 2.52
N ASP A 134 7.02 25.32 1.22
CA ASP A 134 5.71 25.13 0.60
C ASP A 134 5.28 23.67 0.63
N LYS A 135 6.23 22.74 0.48
CA LYS A 135 5.99 21.30 0.63
C LYS A 135 5.59 20.91 2.06
N GLN A 136 6.15 21.59 3.06
CA GLN A 136 5.83 21.31 4.47
C GLN A 136 4.45 21.86 4.84
N LEU A 137 4.07 23.02 4.29
CA LEU A 137 2.72 23.57 4.44
C LEU A 137 1.67 22.69 3.76
N GLN A 138 1.93 22.22 2.54
CA GLN A 138 1.06 21.27 1.85
C GLN A 138 0.89 19.97 2.65
N GLN A 139 1.97 19.40 3.18
CA GLN A 139 1.89 18.19 4.02
C GLN A 139 1.15 18.44 5.34
N ALA A 140 1.26 19.64 5.91
CA ALA A 140 0.52 20.00 7.13
C ALA A 140 -0.98 20.16 6.84
N GLU A 141 -1.33 20.75 5.70
CA GLU A 141 -2.71 20.88 5.24
C GLU A 141 -3.33 19.51 4.92
N GLU A 142 -2.60 18.64 4.22
CA GLU A 142 -3.01 17.26 3.95
C GLU A 142 -3.28 16.49 5.25
N GLN A 143 -2.37 16.56 6.22
CA GLN A 143 -2.55 15.91 7.52
C GLN A 143 -3.73 16.49 8.32
N ARG A 144 -3.94 17.81 8.24
CA ARG A 144 -5.09 18.46 8.87
C ARG A 144 -6.39 17.99 8.23
N ASN A 145 -6.45 17.94 6.90
CA ASN A 145 -7.63 17.48 6.17
C ASN A 145 -7.94 16.01 6.48
N GLU A 146 -6.93 15.13 6.48
CA GLU A 146 -7.10 13.72 6.84
C GLU A 146 -7.59 13.56 8.29
N ALA A 147 -7.07 14.37 9.23
CA ALA A 147 -7.52 14.37 10.61
C ALA A 147 -8.97 14.87 10.76
N GLU A 148 -9.35 15.91 10.00
CA GLU A 148 -10.72 16.43 9.98
C GLU A 148 -11.71 15.44 9.36
N GLU A 149 -11.33 14.74 8.29
CA GLU A 149 -12.14 13.69 7.68
C GLU A 149 -12.34 12.51 8.63
N ARG A 150 -11.27 12.06 9.28
CA ARG A 150 -11.32 11.02 10.31
C ARG A 150 -12.22 11.45 11.48
N ALA A 151 -12.12 12.70 11.92
CA ALA A 151 -12.98 13.24 12.98
C ALA A 151 -14.46 13.27 12.56
N LYS A 152 -14.76 13.69 11.32
CA LYS A 152 -16.13 13.68 10.77
C LYS A 152 -16.69 12.26 10.70
N GLU A 153 -15.89 11.28 10.28
CA GLU A 153 -16.31 9.87 10.26
C GLU A 153 -16.62 9.36 11.69
N PHE A 154 -15.75 9.66 12.66
CA PHE A 154 -15.98 9.32 14.06
C PHE A 154 -17.23 10.01 14.63
N GLN A 155 -17.47 11.27 14.28
CA GLN A 155 -18.67 12.02 14.69
C GLN A 155 -19.93 11.38 14.12
N ARG A 156 -19.99 11.08 12.81
CA ARG A 156 -21.16 10.42 12.21
C ARG A 156 -21.47 9.08 12.87
N ARG A 157 -20.44 8.25 13.08
CA ARG A 157 -20.58 6.96 13.77
C ARG A 157 -20.99 7.14 15.23
N GLY A 158 -20.51 8.20 15.88
CA GLY A 158 -20.87 8.58 17.24
C GLY A 158 -22.34 8.98 17.35
N GLU A 159 -22.79 9.87 16.47
CA GLU A 159 -24.17 10.34 16.41
C GLU A 159 -25.17 9.20 16.12
N GLU A 160 -24.84 8.27 15.23
CA GLU A 160 -25.69 7.09 14.99
C GLU A 160 -25.83 6.22 16.24
N ARG A 161 -24.72 5.99 16.94
CA ARG A 161 -24.73 5.25 18.22
C ARG A 161 -25.50 6.01 19.28
N GLU A 162 -25.31 7.31 19.37
CA GLU A 162 -25.98 8.17 20.34
C GLU A 162 -27.49 8.21 20.11
N ARG A 163 -27.93 8.38 18.85
CA ARG A 163 -29.36 8.29 18.48
C ARG A 163 -29.95 6.94 18.89
N LYS A 164 -29.27 5.83 18.58
CA LYS A 164 -29.71 4.49 18.99
C LYS A 164 -29.76 4.31 20.51
N MET A 165 -28.78 4.85 21.24
CA MET A 165 -28.78 4.82 22.70
C MET A 165 -29.88 5.70 23.29
N ALA A 166 -30.09 6.90 22.75
CA ALA A 166 -31.13 7.82 23.18
C ALA A 166 -32.53 7.23 22.94
N ASP A 167 -32.78 6.60 21.80
CA ASP A 167 -34.04 5.90 21.52
C ASP A 167 -34.25 4.73 22.48
N ARG A 168 -33.20 3.96 22.77
CA ARG A 168 -33.24 2.89 23.78
C ARG A 168 -33.56 3.44 25.15
N ASP A 169 -32.94 4.55 25.55
CA ASP A 169 -33.12 5.16 26.85
C ASP A 169 -34.50 5.81 26.99
N ARG A 170 -35.00 6.46 25.94
CA ARG A 170 -36.39 6.95 25.85
C ARG A 170 -37.37 5.79 26.01
N PHE A 171 -37.17 4.70 25.29
CA PHE A 171 -37.99 3.49 25.39
C PHE A 171 -37.93 2.88 26.80
N LYS A 172 -36.73 2.76 27.38
CA LYS A 172 -36.53 2.25 28.74
C LYS A 172 -37.22 3.14 29.78
N ARG A 173 -37.12 4.47 29.64
CA ARG A 173 -37.82 5.43 30.52
C ARG A 173 -39.33 5.30 30.37
N ALA A 174 -39.85 5.13 29.17
CA ALA A 174 -41.27 4.92 28.92
C ALA A 174 -41.77 3.60 29.56
N MET A 175 -41.03 2.50 29.39
CA MET A 175 -41.30 1.20 30.04
C MET A 175 -41.15 1.24 31.56
N ALA A 176 -40.30 2.12 32.12
CA ALA A 176 -40.25 2.30 33.56
C ALA A 176 -41.52 2.97 34.09
N LYS A 177 -42.10 3.91 33.33
CA LYS A 177 -43.35 4.62 33.69
C LYS A 177 -44.61 3.76 33.63
N THR A 178 -44.54 2.58 33.02
CA THR A 178 -45.66 1.64 32.99
C THR A 178 -45.75 0.78 34.25
N ARG A 179 -44.72 0.80 35.10
CA ARG A 179 -44.70 0.06 36.37
C ARG A 179 -45.32 0.92 37.48
N ASP A 180 -46.14 0.29 38.30
CA ASP A 180 -46.70 0.89 39.51
C ASP A 180 -45.68 1.00 40.64
N ARG A 181 -46.04 1.72 41.70
CA ARG A 181 -45.26 1.80 42.95
C ARG A 181 -45.02 0.40 43.55
N ASP A 182 -45.99 -0.50 43.42
CA ASP A 182 -45.89 -1.90 43.85
C ASP A 182 -45.10 -2.78 42.85
N GLY A 183 -44.55 -2.20 41.78
CA GLY A 183 -43.81 -2.92 40.74
C GLY A 183 -44.66 -3.74 39.77
N LYS A 184 -45.99 -3.73 39.92
CA LYS A 184 -46.93 -4.35 38.97
C LYS A 184 -46.92 -3.61 37.64
N LYS A 185 -47.03 -4.35 36.54
CA LYS A 185 -46.99 -3.82 35.17
C LYS A 185 -48.38 -3.36 34.72
N LYS A 186 -48.50 -2.15 34.18
CA LYS A 186 -49.74 -1.67 33.52
C LYS A 186 -49.77 -2.13 32.08
N LEU A 187 -50.35 -3.30 31.84
CA LEU A 187 -50.44 -3.93 30.53
C LEU A 187 -50.99 -3.00 29.45
N GLY A 188 -51.98 -2.14 29.75
CA GLY A 188 -52.53 -1.21 28.76
C GLY A 188 -51.58 -0.09 28.31
N ARG A 189 -50.61 0.31 29.15
CA ARG A 189 -49.57 1.29 28.76
C ARG A 189 -48.37 0.61 28.13
N GLU A 190 -48.05 -0.62 28.53
CA GLU A 190 -46.96 -1.41 27.95
C GLU A 190 -47.30 -1.91 26.55
N SER A 191 -48.53 -2.34 26.32
CA SER A 191 -48.99 -2.85 25.03
C SER A 191 -48.81 -1.80 23.94
N ALA A 192 -49.20 -0.55 24.18
CA ALA A 192 -49.02 0.55 23.22
C ALA A 192 -47.54 0.77 22.85
N LEU A 193 -46.64 0.83 23.83
CA LEU A 193 -45.20 1.03 23.59
C LEU A 193 -44.56 -0.16 22.84
N LEU A 194 -44.99 -1.38 23.16
CA LEU A 194 -44.51 -2.59 22.49
C LEU A 194 -45.03 -2.68 21.05
N LEU A 195 -46.28 -2.30 20.80
CA LEU A 195 -46.85 -2.24 19.46
C LEU A 195 -46.13 -1.22 18.59
N ASP A 196 -45.82 -0.01 19.11
CA ASP A 196 -45.04 0.99 18.37
C ASP A 196 -43.64 0.48 17.99
N LYS A 197 -42.99 -0.28 18.90
CA LYS A 197 -41.69 -0.90 18.62
C LYS A 197 -41.80 -1.97 17.52
N VAL A 198 -42.83 -2.82 17.56
CA VAL A 198 -43.07 -3.83 16.52
C VAL A 198 -43.36 -3.17 15.18
N LYS A 199 -44.17 -2.11 15.15
CA LYS A 199 -44.45 -1.34 13.94
C LYS A 199 -43.18 -0.76 13.32
N ARG A 200 -42.25 -0.23 14.13
CA ARG A 200 -40.94 0.24 13.65
C ARG A 200 -40.08 -0.87 13.07
N MET A 201 -40.02 -2.03 13.75
CA MET A 201 -39.24 -3.18 13.24
C MET A 201 -39.79 -3.69 11.90
N ILE A 202 -41.12 -3.70 11.74
CA ILE A 202 -41.77 -4.10 10.47
C ILE A 202 -41.50 -3.07 9.36
N SER A 203 -41.44 -1.76 9.67
CA SER A 203 -41.12 -0.74 8.66
C SER A 203 -39.64 -0.67 8.26
N GLU A 204 -38.75 -1.21 9.11
CA GLU A 204 -37.31 -1.30 8.85
C GLU A 204 -36.90 -2.61 8.15
N SER A 205 -37.84 -3.56 8.01
CA SER A 205 -37.67 -4.85 7.31
C SER A 205 -38.11 -4.74 5.85
#